data_AF-A0A3M1PWH1-F1
#
_entry.id   AF-A0A3M1PWH1-F1
#
_cell.length_a   1.000
_cell.length_b   1.000
_cell.length_c   1.000
_cell.angle_alpha   90.00
_cell.angle_beta   90.00
_cell.angle_gamma   90.00
#
_symmetry.space_group_name_H-M   'P 1'
#
loop_
_entity.id
_entity.type
_entity.pdbx_description
1 polymer ?
#
loop_
_entity_poly.entity_id
_entity_poly.type
_entity_poly.pdbx_seq_one_letter_code
_entity_poly.pdbx_strand_id
1 'polypeptide(L)'
;MPISAIRGFLKLQSAGGVLLVVAAVIALICANLPGLSSLYESFLNVPITVQLGALVLKKNVLLVINDGLMAVFFLLVALELKREMLEGELSRLRQIVLPGAAALGGLATPALIYAWFNWGDAETLRGWAIPAATDIAFSLGVLSLLGGRVPLAIKVFLTTLAVIDDLAAILIIAAFYTARE
;
A
#
# COMPACT_ATOMS: atom_id res chain seq x y z
N MET A 1 -10.31 18.77 27.69
CA MET A 1 -9.14 17.91 27.99
C MET A 1 -8.59 17.33 26.69
N PRO A 2 -7.28 17.49 26.40
CA PRO A 2 -6.69 17.13 25.10
C PRO A 2 -6.82 15.65 24.75
N ILE A 3 -6.81 14.75 25.75
CA ILE A 3 -6.97 13.31 25.56
C ILE A 3 -8.36 12.94 25.00
N SER A 4 -9.41 13.66 25.43
CA SER A 4 -10.77 13.45 24.91
C SER A 4 -10.89 13.91 23.45
N ALA A 5 -10.21 15.01 23.11
CA ALA A 5 -10.16 15.52 21.73
C ALA A 5 -9.39 14.57 20.79
N ILE A 6 -8.25 14.02 21.24
CA ILE A 6 -7.48 13.02 20.46
C ILE A 6 -8.31 11.75 20.24
N ARG A 7 -9.00 11.26 21.28
CA ARG A 7 -9.88 10.09 21.15
C ARG A 7 -11.09 10.35 20.25
N GLY A 8 -11.62 11.57 20.27
CA GLY A 8 -12.67 12.01 19.34
C GLY A 8 -12.16 12.08 17.90
N PHE A 9 -10.95 12.57 17.70
CA PHE A 9 -10.30 12.63 16.39
C PHE A 9 -10.05 11.23 15.82
N LEU A 10 -9.46 10.32 16.60
CA LEU A 10 -9.18 8.94 16.17
C LEU A 10 -10.43 8.11 15.83
N LYS A 11 -11.63 8.55 16.26
CA LYS A 11 -12.90 7.93 15.88
C LYS A 11 -13.44 8.39 14.53
N LEU A 12 -12.88 9.45 13.94
CA LEU A 12 -13.28 9.92 12.61
C LEU A 12 -12.68 8.99 11.55
N GLN A 13 -13.52 8.60 10.58
CA GLN A 13 -13.10 7.81 9.42
C GLN A 13 -12.00 8.50 8.60
N SER A 14 -11.91 9.83 8.68
CA SER A 14 -10.90 10.66 7.99
C SER A 14 -9.56 10.79 8.73
N ALA A 15 -9.49 10.41 10.02
CA ALA A 15 -8.29 10.61 10.82
C ALA A 15 -7.10 9.82 10.28
N GLY A 16 -7.33 8.61 9.79
CA GLY A 16 -6.29 7.77 9.18
C GLY A 16 -5.66 8.44 7.95
N GLY A 17 -6.49 8.94 7.04
CA GLY A 17 -6.03 9.64 5.83
C GLY A 17 -5.25 10.92 6.14
N VAL A 18 -5.74 11.74 7.08
CA VAL A 18 -5.04 12.96 7.50
C VAL A 18 -3.69 12.62 8.14
N LEU A 19 -3.64 11.60 8.99
CA LEU A 19 -2.41 11.18 9.66
C LEU A 19 -1.38 10.64 8.65
N LEU A 20 -1.82 9.91 7.63
CA LEU A 20 -0.97 9.46 6.53
C LEU A 20 -0.36 10.64 5.75
N VAL A 21 -1.18 11.64 5.39
CA VAL A 21 -0.69 12.87 4.72
C VAL A 21 0.33 13.60 5.58
N VAL A 22 0.04 13.77 6.87
CA VAL A 22 0.96 14.43 7.81
C VAL A 22 2.28 13.66 7.92
N ALA A 23 2.22 12.33 8.01
CA ALA A 23 3.42 11.49 8.04
C ALA A 23 4.25 11.62 6.76
N ALA A 24 3.61 11.64 5.58
CA ALA A 24 4.28 11.84 4.30
C ALA A 24 4.94 13.22 4.21
N VAL A 25 4.26 14.28 4.66
CA VAL A 25 4.83 15.64 4.71
C VAL A 25 6.03 15.69 5.66
N ILE A 26 5.94 15.07 6.84
CA ILE A 26 7.07 14.99 7.77
C ILE A 26 8.24 14.23 7.12
N ALA A 27 7.98 13.11 6.44
CA ALA A 27 9.02 12.36 5.74
C ALA A 27 9.70 13.22 4.66
N LEU A 28 8.94 13.98 3.87
CA LEU A 28 9.49 14.92 2.88
C LEU A 28 10.34 16.01 3.52
N ILE A 29 9.89 16.60 4.63
CA ILE A 29 10.66 17.59 5.40
C ILE A 29 11.97 16.97 5.88
N CYS A 30 11.92 15.78 6.50
CA CYS A 30 13.10 15.07 6.98
C CYS A 30 14.09 14.76 5.86
N ALA A 31 13.61 14.32 4.70
CA ALA A 31 14.45 13.96 3.55
C ALA A 31 15.08 15.18 2.85
N ASN A 32 14.48 16.37 2.91
CA ASN A 32 14.94 17.54 2.16
C ASN A 32 15.63 18.61 3.01
N LEU A 33 15.46 18.62 4.34
CA LEU A 33 16.11 19.64 5.18
C LEU A 33 17.63 19.39 5.31
N PRO A 34 18.48 20.42 5.11
CA PRO A 34 19.91 20.33 5.37
C PRO A 34 20.20 19.91 6.81
N GLY A 35 21.12 18.95 7.00
CA GLY A 35 21.46 18.38 8.30
C GLY A 35 20.55 17.22 8.75
N LEU A 36 19.24 17.33 8.54
CA LEU A 36 18.28 16.28 8.90
C LEU A 36 18.25 15.13 7.88
N SER A 37 18.40 15.46 6.59
CA SER A 37 18.44 14.48 5.49
C SER A 37 19.51 13.41 5.69
N SER A 38 20.73 13.83 6.04
CA SER A 38 21.85 12.92 6.30
C SER A 38 21.58 11.97 7.48
N LEU A 39 20.95 12.46 8.55
CA LEU A 39 20.58 11.66 9.71
C LEU A 39 19.45 10.67 9.36
N TYR A 40 18.47 11.13 8.60
CA TYR A 40 17.34 10.32 8.14
C TYR A 40 17.81 9.16 7.25
N GLU A 41 18.62 9.44 6.23
CA GLU A 41 19.18 8.41 5.35
C GLU A 41 20.13 7.47 6.08
N SER A 42 20.98 8.00 6.97
CA SER A 42 21.90 7.17 7.75
C SER A 42 21.14 6.21 8.66
N PHE A 43 20.06 6.69 9.31
CA PHE A 43 19.20 5.86 10.15
C PHE A 43 18.51 4.75 9.35
N LEU A 44 17.92 5.07 8.20
CA LEU A 44 17.25 4.08 7.35
C LEU A 44 18.21 3.02 6.79
N ASN A 45 19.47 3.38 6.59
CA ASN A 45 20.50 2.50 6.06
C ASN A 45 21.31 1.75 7.13
N VAL A 46 21.02 1.92 8.43
CA VAL A 46 21.72 1.19 9.49
C VAL A 46 21.57 -0.33 9.25
N PRO A 47 22.68 -1.09 9.13
CA PRO A 47 22.62 -2.52 8.92
C PRO A 47 22.20 -3.23 10.21
N ILE A 48 21.13 -4.01 10.14
CA ILE A 48 20.68 -4.95 11.17
C ILE A 48 21.11 -6.35 10.73
N THR A 49 21.86 -7.02 11.60
CA THR A 49 22.23 -8.44 11.40
C THR A 49 21.64 -9.26 12.53
N VAL A 50 20.81 -10.25 12.19
CA VAL A 50 20.30 -11.24 13.15
C VAL A 50 20.90 -12.59 12.76
N GLN A 51 21.65 -13.19 13.68
CA GLN A 51 22.28 -14.50 13.47
C GLN A 51 21.74 -15.51 14.48
N LEU A 52 21.20 -16.61 13.97
CA LEU A 52 20.74 -17.76 14.75
C LEU A 52 21.45 -19.02 14.21
N GLY A 53 22.57 -19.38 14.83
CA GLY A 53 23.43 -20.47 14.36
C GLY A 53 24.03 -20.18 12.98
N ALA A 54 23.72 -21.03 11.99
CA ALA A 54 24.14 -20.86 10.60
C ALA A 54 23.25 -19.88 9.81
N LEU A 55 22.07 -19.52 10.32
CA LEU A 55 21.18 -18.59 9.64
C LEU A 55 21.62 -17.16 9.93
N VAL A 56 22.04 -16.44 8.90
CA VAL A 56 22.48 -15.03 8.97
C VAL A 56 21.54 -14.18 8.13
N LEU A 57 20.71 -13.37 8.78
CA LEU A 57 19.86 -12.40 8.12
C LEU A 57 20.50 -11.02 8.22
N LYS A 58 20.86 -10.43 7.07
CA LYS A 58 21.43 -9.08 6.96
C LYS A 58 20.48 -8.20 6.16
N LYS A 59 19.88 -7.21 6.80
CA LYS A 59 18.98 -6.23 6.18
C LYS A 59 19.23 -4.86 6.80
N ASN A 60 19.01 -3.78 6.06
CA ASN A 60 19.02 -2.44 6.66
C ASN A 60 17.71 -2.19 7.43
N VAL A 61 17.70 -1.15 8.27
CA VAL A 61 16.51 -0.73 9.03
C VAL A 61 15.29 -0.56 8.13
N LEU A 62 15.47 0.07 6.95
CA LEU A 62 14.39 0.27 5.99
C LEU A 62 13.72 -1.04 5.55
N LEU A 63 14.50 -2.05 5.17
CA LEU A 63 13.94 -3.35 4.76
C LEU A 63 13.25 -4.07 5.92
N VAL A 64 13.80 -4.00 7.13
CA VAL A 64 13.16 -4.61 8.31
C VAL A 64 11.82 -3.94 8.63
N ILE A 65 11.77 -2.61 8.57
CA ILE A 65 10.53 -1.84 8.76
C ILE A 65 9.52 -2.20 7.67
N ASN A 66 9.93 -2.21 6.41
CA ASN A 66 9.06 -2.54 5.28
C ASN A 66 8.49 -3.95 5.42
N ASP A 67 9.33 -4.96 5.63
CA ASP A 67 8.88 -6.34 5.78
C ASP A 67 7.92 -6.50 6.96
N GLY A 68 8.23 -5.87 8.11
CA GLY A 68 7.40 -5.94 9.32
C GLY A 68 6.06 -5.25 9.17
N LEU A 69 6.04 -3.99 8.71
CA LEU A 69 4.82 -3.21 8.54
C LEU A 69 3.95 -3.76 7.39
N MET A 70 4.55 -4.16 6.27
CA MET A 70 3.82 -4.76 5.16
C MET A 70 3.24 -6.13 5.54
N ALA A 71 3.91 -6.92 6.36
CA ALA A 71 3.35 -8.18 6.86
C ALA A 71 2.06 -7.94 7.69
N VAL A 72 2.07 -6.93 8.56
CA VAL A 72 0.87 -6.55 9.34
C VAL A 72 -0.22 -5.99 8.43
N PHE A 73 0.13 -5.14 7.47
CA PHE A 73 -0.80 -4.58 6.50
C PHE A 73 -1.48 -5.68 5.67
N PHE A 74 -0.71 -6.58 5.05
CA PHE A 74 -1.26 -7.67 4.24
C PHE A 74 -2.01 -8.71 5.07
N LEU A 75 -1.67 -8.92 6.35
CA LEU A 75 -2.49 -9.72 7.24
C LEU A 75 -3.90 -9.13 7.37
N LEU A 76 -4.01 -7.81 7.55
CA LEU A 76 -5.30 -7.14 7.63
C LEU A 76 -6.05 -7.23 6.30
N VAL A 77 -5.37 -6.98 5.17
CA VAL A 77 -5.95 -7.12 3.83
C VAL A 77 -6.45 -8.55 3.58
N ALA A 78 -5.70 -9.57 3.99
CA ALA A 78 -6.09 -10.97 3.84
C ALA A 78 -7.33 -11.32 4.69
N LEU A 79 -7.43 -10.78 5.91
CA LEU A 79 -8.62 -10.94 6.75
C LEU A 79 -9.83 -10.23 6.16
N GLU A 80 -9.64 -9.03 5.61
CA GLU A 80 -10.70 -8.26 4.93
C GLU A 80 -11.19 -9.00 3.68
N LEU A 81 -10.27 -9.50 2.86
CA LEU A 81 -10.58 -10.32 1.69
C LEU A 81 -11.40 -11.55 2.10
N LYS A 82 -10.98 -12.26 3.15
CA LYS A 82 -11.74 -13.41 3.67
C LYS A 82 -13.16 -13.00 4.11
N ARG A 83 -13.32 -11.86 4.78
CA ARG A 83 -14.64 -11.34 5.17
C ARG A 83 -15.50 -11.04 3.95
N GLU A 84 -14.96 -10.34 2.96
CA GLU A 84 -15.67 -9.98 1.72
C GLU A 84 -16.07 -11.22 0.91
N MET A 85 -15.24 -12.25 0.88
CA MET A 85 -15.55 -13.51 0.20
C MET A 85 -16.67 -14.31 0.89
N LEU A 86 -16.78 -14.24 2.21
CA LEU A 86 -17.78 -15.00 2.96
C LEU A 86 -19.12 -14.27 3.07
N GLU A 87 -19.09 -12.97 3.37
CA GLU A 87 -20.28 -12.19 3.75
C GLU A 87 -20.48 -10.93 2.90
N GLY A 88 -19.49 -10.53 2.12
CA GLY A 88 -19.48 -9.25 1.41
C GLY A 88 -19.81 -9.33 -0.08
N GLU A 89 -19.39 -8.30 -0.81
CA GLU A 89 -19.68 -8.14 -2.24
C GLU A 89 -18.92 -9.16 -3.11
N LEU A 90 -17.89 -9.82 -2.56
CA LEU A 90 -17.16 -10.90 -3.22
C LEU A 90 -17.80 -12.28 -3.03
N SER A 91 -18.87 -12.40 -2.24
CA SER A 91 -19.55 -13.69 -2.02
C SER A 91 -20.33 -14.20 -3.23
N ARG A 92 -20.78 -13.28 -4.12
CA ARG A 92 -21.53 -13.64 -5.34
C ARG A 92 -20.70 -13.33 -6.57
N LEU A 93 -20.43 -14.36 -7.38
CA LEU A 93 -19.68 -14.24 -8.65
C LEU A 93 -20.17 -13.08 -9.53
N ARG A 94 -21.48 -12.82 -9.59
CA ARG A 94 -22.06 -11.73 -10.40
C ARG A 94 -21.65 -10.33 -9.94
N GLN A 95 -21.38 -10.15 -8.65
CA GLN A 95 -20.94 -8.88 -8.07
C GLN A 95 -19.42 -8.68 -8.23
N ILE A 96 -18.64 -9.75 -8.41
CA ILE A 96 -17.17 -9.70 -8.60
C ILE A 96 -16.80 -9.25 -10.01
N VAL A 97 -17.61 -9.54 -11.03
CA VAL A 97 -17.24 -9.30 -12.43
C VAL A 97 -16.90 -7.83 -12.70
N LEU A 98 -17.69 -6.90 -12.17
CA LEU A 98 -17.46 -5.47 -12.41
C LEU A 98 -16.20 -4.94 -11.68
N PRO A 99 -16.05 -5.10 -10.34
CA PRO A 99 -14.82 -4.73 -9.64
C PRO A 99 -13.58 -5.46 -10.17
N GLY A 100 -13.70 -6.76 -10.49
CA GLY A 100 -12.59 -7.56 -11.01
C GLY A 100 -12.14 -7.11 -12.40
N ALA A 101 -13.07 -6.81 -13.32
CA ALA A 101 -12.72 -6.26 -14.62
C ALA A 101 -12.12 -4.85 -14.51
N ALA A 102 -12.65 -4.01 -13.60
CA ALA A 102 -12.10 -2.68 -13.33
C ALA A 102 -10.68 -2.74 -12.75
N ALA A 103 -10.45 -3.64 -11.78
CA ALA A 103 -9.14 -3.93 -11.20
C ALA A 103 -8.13 -4.41 -12.25
N LEU A 104 -8.49 -5.43 -13.05
CA LEU A 104 -7.63 -5.92 -14.12
C LEU A 104 -7.28 -4.83 -15.14
N GLY A 105 -8.25 -4.01 -15.54
CA GLY A 105 -8.01 -2.86 -16.41
C GLY A 105 -7.12 -1.80 -15.76
N GLY A 106 -7.36 -1.51 -14.48
CA GLY A 106 -6.60 -0.57 -13.66
C GLY A 106 -5.17 -1.00 -13.41
N LEU A 107 -4.90 -2.30 -13.37
CA LEU A 107 -3.57 -2.88 -13.21
C LEU A 107 -2.83 -2.98 -14.56
N ALA A 108 -3.50 -3.50 -15.59
CA ALA A 108 -2.88 -3.77 -16.89
C ALA A 108 -2.57 -2.48 -17.67
N THR A 109 -3.44 -1.48 -17.62
CA THR A 109 -3.27 -0.26 -18.42
C THR A 109 -2.02 0.54 -18.02
N PRO A 110 -1.81 0.90 -16.74
CA PRO A 110 -0.61 1.62 -16.31
C PRO A 110 0.67 0.80 -16.51
N ALA A 111 0.61 -0.51 -16.25
CA ALA A 111 1.70 -1.44 -16.47
C ALA A 111 2.17 -1.46 -17.93
N LEU A 112 1.24 -1.60 -18.89
CA LEU A 112 1.55 -1.63 -20.32
C LEU A 112 2.09 -0.29 -20.81
N ILE A 113 1.52 0.83 -20.35
CA ILE A 113 2.02 2.17 -20.68
C ILE A 113 3.47 2.32 -20.19
N TYR A 114 3.75 1.96 -18.94
CA TYR A 114 5.10 2.04 -18.39
C TYR A 114 6.09 1.14 -19.12
N ALA A 115 5.70 -0.10 -19.42
CA ALA A 115 6.54 -1.05 -20.15
C ALA A 115 6.84 -0.57 -21.57
N TRP A 116 5.87 0.07 -22.23
CA TRP A 116 6.06 0.64 -23.57
C TRP A 116 7.09 1.77 -23.57
N PHE A 117 7.01 2.69 -22.60
CA PHE A 117 7.99 3.77 -22.46
C PHE A 117 9.40 3.27 -22.09
N ASN A 118 9.50 2.17 -21.35
CA ASN A 118 10.77 1.63 -20.85
C ASN A 118 11.29 0.43 -21.65
N TRP A 119 10.74 0.15 -22.84
CA TRP A 119 11.06 -1.05 -23.62
C TRP A 119 12.55 -1.17 -23.98
N GLY A 120 13.26 -0.04 -24.06
CA GLY A 120 14.68 0.01 -24.43
C GLY A 120 15.66 -0.25 -23.29
N ASP A 121 15.20 -0.36 -22.04
CA ASP A 121 16.07 -0.49 -20.86
C ASP A 121 15.59 -1.66 -19.97
N ALA A 122 16.43 -2.69 -19.90
CA ALA A 122 16.12 -3.92 -19.17
C ALA A 122 16.10 -3.76 -17.65
N GLU A 123 16.74 -2.71 -17.09
CA GLU A 123 16.68 -2.42 -15.66
C GLU A 123 15.36 -1.74 -15.31
N THR A 124 14.99 -0.68 -16.03
CA THR A 124 13.75 0.06 -15.76
C THR A 124 12.51 -0.74 -16.11
N LEU A 125 12.57 -1.64 -17.11
CA LEU A 125 11.45 -2.53 -17.44
C LEU A 125 11.04 -3.44 -16.27
N ARG A 126 11.95 -3.75 -15.34
CA ARG A 126 11.61 -4.47 -14.09
C ARG A 126 10.74 -3.63 -13.15
N GLY A 127 10.52 -2.35 -13.40
CA GLY A 127 9.62 -1.50 -12.63
C GLY A 127 8.16 -1.53 -13.09
N TRP A 128 7.79 -2.40 -14.04
CA TRP A 128 6.45 -2.35 -14.66
C TRP A 128 5.27 -2.53 -13.70
N ALA A 129 5.47 -3.21 -12.58
CA ALA A 129 4.45 -3.40 -11.55
C ALA A 129 4.28 -2.20 -10.61
N ILE A 130 5.24 -1.26 -10.58
CA ILE A 130 5.20 -0.06 -9.71
C ILE A 130 3.94 0.80 -9.95
N PRO A 131 3.59 1.20 -11.18
CA PRO A 131 2.42 2.06 -11.43
C PRO A 131 1.07 1.35 -11.26
N ALA A 132 1.09 0.03 -11.02
CA ALA A 132 -0.11 -0.79 -10.91
C ALA A 132 -0.65 -0.85 -9.46
N ALA A 133 0.18 -0.49 -8.48
CA ALA A 133 -0.19 -0.47 -7.06
C ALA A 133 -1.03 0.77 -6.70
N THR A 134 -2.10 0.60 -5.91
CA THR A 134 -2.98 1.68 -5.47
C THR A 134 -3.03 1.75 -3.95
N ASP A 135 -2.78 2.92 -3.35
CA ASP A 135 -2.88 3.11 -1.89
C ASP A 135 -4.35 3.33 -1.45
N ILE A 136 -4.95 2.27 -0.89
CA ILE A 136 -6.32 2.29 -0.37
C ILE A 136 -6.52 3.30 0.78
N ALA A 137 -5.54 3.42 1.67
CA ALA A 137 -5.65 4.25 2.87
C ALA A 137 -5.65 5.73 2.47
N PHE A 138 -4.82 6.10 1.50
CA PHE A 138 -4.84 7.43 0.93
C PHE A 138 -6.13 7.71 0.15
N SER A 139 -6.56 6.78 -0.70
CA SER A 139 -7.74 6.94 -1.55
C SER A 139 -9.03 7.10 -0.72
N LEU A 140 -9.24 6.25 0.28
CA LEU A 140 -10.34 6.37 1.24
C LEU A 140 -10.20 7.61 2.12
N GLY A 141 -8.98 7.95 2.51
CA GLY A 141 -8.65 9.17 3.23
C GLY A 141 -9.13 10.41 2.50
N VAL A 142 -8.78 10.57 1.23
CA VAL A 142 -9.23 11.69 0.39
C VAL A 142 -10.74 11.68 0.19
N LEU A 143 -11.34 10.52 -0.10
CA LEU A 143 -12.81 10.42 -0.24
C LEU A 143 -13.55 10.81 1.04
N SER A 144 -12.98 10.52 2.22
CA SER A 144 -13.58 10.91 3.49
C SER A 144 -13.55 12.44 3.73
N LEU A 145 -12.56 13.14 3.17
CA LEU A 145 -12.47 14.61 3.23
C LEU A 145 -13.55 15.30 2.38
N LEU A 146 -14.03 14.64 1.32
CA LEU A 146 -15.16 15.12 0.50
C LEU A 146 -16.51 15.04 1.23
N GLY A 147 -16.54 14.46 2.44
CA GLY A 147 -17.68 14.47 3.35
C GLY A 147 -18.89 13.74 2.81
N GLY A 148 -20.07 14.34 2.96
CA GLY A 148 -21.36 13.75 2.57
C GLY A 148 -21.63 13.75 1.05
N ARG A 149 -20.73 14.30 0.23
CA ARG A 149 -20.92 14.35 -1.23
C ARG A 149 -20.66 13.01 -1.93
N VAL A 150 -19.99 12.08 -1.24
CA VAL A 150 -19.63 10.77 -1.77
C VAL A 150 -20.57 9.71 -1.20
N PRO A 151 -21.39 9.04 -2.03
CA PRO A 151 -22.24 7.94 -1.60
C PRO A 151 -21.46 6.82 -0.92
N LEU A 152 -22.07 6.17 0.07
CA LEU A 152 -21.49 5.01 0.75
C LEU A 152 -21.14 3.89 -0.23
N ALA A 153 -21.97 3.71 -1.27
CA ALA A 153 -21.75 2.71 -2.32
C ALA A 153 -20.40 2.87 -3.03
N ILE A 154 -19.94 4.11 -3.28
CA ILE A 154 -18.63 4.36 -3.92
C ILE A 154 -17.49 3.98 -2.97
N LYS A 155 -17.64 4.25 -1.67
CA LYS A 155 -16.63 3.88 -0.68
C LYS A 155 -16.48 2.37 -0.58
N VAL A 156 -17.60 1.64 -0.53
CA VAL A 156 -17.60 0.17 -0.52
C VAL A 156 -17.00 -0.37 -1.82
N PHE A 157 -17.45 0.14 -2.98
CA PHE A 157 -16.92 -0.27 -4.28
C PHE A 157 -15.40 -0.06 -4.38
N LEU A 158 -14.90 1.10 -3.96
CA LEU A 158 -13.47 1.41 -4.00
C LEU A 158 -12.68 0.51 -3.05
N THR A 159 -13.21 0.23 -1.85
CA THR A 159 -12.58 -0.72 -0.92
C THR A 159 -12.46 -2.09 -1.56
N THR A 160 -13.52 -2.60 -2.20
CA THR A 160 -13.50 -3.91 -2.88
C THR A 160 -12.52 -3.92 -4.05
N LEU A 161 -12.52 -2.90 -4.90
CA LEU A 161 -11.59 -2.76 -6.02
C LEU A 161 -10.13 -2.77 -5.52
N ALA A 162 -9.84 -1.97 -4.48
CA ALA A 162 -8.50 -1.87 -3.94
C ALA A 162 -8.01 -3.17 -3.29
N VAL A 163 -8.87 -3.92 -2.60
CA VAL A 163 -8.51 -5.24 -2.06
C VAL A 163 -8.16 -6.23 -3.18
N ILE A 164 -8.88 -6.21 -4.30
CA ILE A 164 -8.56 -7.04 -5.47
C ILE A 164 -7.23 -6.61 -6.09
N ASP A 165 -7.01 -5.30 -6.26
CA ASP A 165 -5.78 -4.74 -6.83
C ASP A 165 -4.56 -5.09 -5.96
N ASP A 166 -4.63 -4.91 -4.63
CA ASP A 166 -3.55 -5.25 -3.70
C ASP A 166 -3.20 -6.74 -3.75
N LEU A 167 -4.22 -7.61 -3.86
CA LEU A 167 -4.03 -9.06 -4.03
C LEU A 167 -3.38 -9.38 -5.39
N ALA A 168 -3.82 -8.73 -6.46
CA ALA A 168 -3.24 -8.93 -7.79
C ALA A 168 -1.77 -8.48 -7.81
N ALA A 169 -1.47 -7.32 -7.22
CA ALA A 169 -0.12 -6.77 -7.12
C ALA A 169 0.82 -7.69 -6.33
N ILE A 170 0.41 -8.19 -5.16
CA ILE A 170 1.26 -9.12 -4.39
C ILE A 170 1.47 -10.45 -5.12
N LEU A 171 0.45 -10.98 -5.82
CA LEU A 171 0.59 -12.21 -6.62
C LEU A 171 1.54 -12.01 -7.80
N ILE A 172 1.49 -10.85 -8.46
CA ILE A 172 2.43 -10.49 -9.52
C ILE A 172 3.84 -10.38 -8.96
N ILE A 173 4.03 -9.64 -7.86
CA ILE A 173 5.35 -9.49 -7.23
C ILE A 173 5.89 -10.87 -6.82
N ALA A 174 5.06 -11.71 -6.21
CA ALA A 174 5.44 -13.06 -5.81
C ALA A 174 5.82 -13.94 -7.02
N ALA A 175 5.06 -13.91 -8.11
CA ALA A 175 5.31 -14.76 -9.27
C ALA A 175 6.55 -14.30 -10.08
N PHE A 176 6.77 -13.00 -10.19
CA PHE A 176 7.80 -12.44 -11.08
C PHE A 176 9.09 -12.01 -10.37
N TYR A 177 9.05 -11.73 -9.06
CA TYR A 177 10.18 -11.17 -8.32
C TYR A 177 10.72 -12.06 -7.20
N THR A 178 9.96 -13.03 -6.67
CA THR A 178 10.43 -13.94 -5.60
C THR A 178 11.54 -14.89 -6.04
N ALA A 179 11.78 -15.08 -7.34
CA ALA A 179 12.78 -16.02 -7.84
C ALA A 179 14.24 -15.48 -7.85
N ARG A 180 14.55 -14.35 -7.20
CA ARG A 180 15.87 -13.68 -7.36
C ARG A 180 16.55 -13.15 -6.09
N GLU A 181 16.15 -13.58 -4.90
CA GLU A 181 16.95 -13.35 -3.68
C GLU A 181 17.73 -14.60 -3.26
#